data_AF-A0A523TX50-F1
#
_entry.id   AF-A0A523TX50-F1
#
_cell.length_a   1.000
_cell.length_b   1.000
_cell.length_c   1.000
_cell.angle_alpha   90.00
_cell.angle_beta   90.00
_cell.angle_gamma   90.00
#
_symmetry.space_group_name_H-M   'P 1'
#
loop_
_entity.id
_entity.type
_entity.pdbx_description
1 polymer ?
#
loop_
_entity_poly.entity_id
_entity_poly.type
_entity_poly.pdbx_seq_one_letter_code
_entity_poly.pdbx_strand_id
1 'polypeptide(L)'
;MSAQANFLRGMHGFRLAQQHEALVEKAPDEREHNLRSKALRNGIAIIGFSILEHFIRARTGELLLSFDRVSISFEDLPNKIKEIATKGAVKGIAARMKYNDNAIAFTQTESAIIASSLKTTYQISQYSIGWDGSNLNVDDIGNIFKCFNIEAGWLAIDTLSGRLDLAILSSKEAFKNAAQRRHDAAHNIDAEIQPGHLESFVREAYVIALGFDLLSSTAYHKIYIGDNNYLNSVNKITAGDIALRTISLDGNRWKEFREGGRRAVRTAETKEELWPNALVRAGNNNEFLLCMDSDGFPSEWEFPSLL
;
A
#
# COMPACT_ATOMS: atom_id res chain seq x y z
N MET A 1 -7.71 11.01 7.53
CA MET A 1 -8.12 9.66 7.09
C MET A 1 -6.88 9.01 6.49
N SER A 2 -6.47 7.83 6.97
CA SER A 2 -5.21 7.19 6.56
C SER A 2 -5.24 6.72 5.10
N ALA A 3 -4.06 6.49 4.52
CA ALA A 3 -3.88 5.93 3.19
C ALA A 3 -4.64 4.61 3.04
N GLN A 4 -4.54 3.74 4.05
CA GLN A 4 -5.27 2.48 4.13
C GLN A 4 -6.79 2.67 4.09
N ALA A 5 -7.36 3.53 4.94
CA ALA A 5 -8.81 3.74 4.96
C ALA A 5 -9.32 4.28 3.60
N ASN A 6 -8.54 5.15 2.95
CA ASN A 6 -8.85 5.63 1.61
C ASN A 6 -8.79 4.51 0.56
N PHE A 7 -7.78 3.65 0.63
CA PHE A 7 -7.64 2.50 -0.25
C PHE A 7 -8.81 1.52 -0.10
N LEU A 8 -9.12 1.11 1.13
CA LEU A 8 -10.23 0.19 1.43
C LEU A 8 -11.57 0.73 0.92
N ARG A 9 -11.84 2.01 1.17
CA ARG A 9 -13.03 2.70 0.67
C ARG A 9 -13.05 2.75 -0.87
N GLY A 10 -11.91 3.07 -1.49
CA GLY A 10 -11.78 3.11 -2.94
C GLY A 10 -12.03 1.74 -3.58
N MET A 11 -11.42 0.69 -3.03
CA MET A 11 -11.59 -0.68 -3.50
C MET A 11 -13.00 -1.21 -3.28
N HIS A 12 -13.66 -0.83 -2.18
CA HIS A 12 -15.07 -1.15 -1.98
C HIS A 12 -15.94 -0.50 -3.06
N GLY A 13 -15.75 0.79 -3.34
CA GLY A 13 -16.46 1.49 -4.42
C GLY A 13 -16.17 0.88 -5.80
N PHE A 14 -14.91 0.49 -6.05
CA PHE A 14 -14.51 -0.19 -7.28
C PHE A 14 -15.20 -1.55 -7.45
N ARG A 15 -15.28 -2.36 -6.39
CA ARG A 15 -16.01 -3.64 -6.37
C ARG A 15 -17.51 -3.46 -6.61
N LEU A 16 -18.14 -2.47 -5.98
CA LEU A 16 -19.55 -2.15 -6.23
C LEU A 16 -19.78 -1.71 -7.68
N ALA A 17 -18.88 -0.91 -8.23
CA ALA A 17 -18.98 -0.46 -9.61
C ALA A 17 -18.97 -1.64 -10.58
N GLN A 18 -18.09 -2.65 -10.37
CA GLN A 18 -18.00 -3.85 -11.21
C GLN A 18 -19.30 -4.64 -11.33
N GLN A 19 -20.14 -4.60 -10.30
CA GLN A 19 -21.41 -5.32 -10.27
C GLN A 19 -22.54 -4.58 -11.02
N HIS A 20 -22.29 -3.36 -11.50
CA HIS A 20 -23.30 -2.58 -12.20
C HIS A 20 -23.58 -3.16 -13.58
N GLU A 21 -24.87 -3.32 -13.92
CA GLU A 21 -25.34 -3.85 -15.22
C GLU A 21 -24.83 -3.08 -16.45
N ALA A 22 -24.36 -1.86 -16.24
CA ALA A 22 -23.86 -0.98 -17.29
C ALA A 22 -22.47 -1.38 -17.78
N LEU A 23 -21.79 -2.27 -17.07
CA LEU A 23 -20.46 -2.81 -17.42
C LEU A 23 -20.52 -4.19 -18.06
N VAL A 24 -21.68 -4.83 -17.99
CA VAL A 24 -21.92 -6.17 -18.52
C VAL A 24 -22.22 -6.07 -20.00
N GLU A 25 -21.48 -6.80 -20.82
CA GLU A 25 -21.80 -6.90 -22.24
C GLU A 25 -23.13 -7.62 -22.45
N LYS A 26 -23.94 -7.07 -23.34
CA LYS A 26 -25.17 -7.68 -23.82
C LYS A 26 -24.91 -8.35 -25.17
N ALA A 27 -25.96 -8.92 -25.75
CA ALA A 27 -25.90 -9.57 -27.04
C ALA A 27 -25.27 -8.65 -28.13
N PRO A 28 -24.61 -9.21 -29.17
CA PRO A 28 -23.84 -8.40 -30.14
C PRO A 28 -24.63 -7.35 -30.93
N ASP A 29 -25.96 -7.52 -31.00
CA ASP A 29 -26.91 -6.57 -31.60
C ASP A 29 -27.19 -5.34 -30.73
N GLU A 30 -26.92 -5.42 -29.42
CA GLU A 30 -27.01 -4.32 -28.44
C GLU A 30 -25.79 -3.37 -28.53
N ARG A 31 -25.48 -2.90 -29.73
CA ARG A 31 -24.24 -2.16 -30.07
C ARG A 31 -24.03 -0.92 -29.21
N GLU A 32 -25.07 -0.11 -28.99
CA GLU A 32 -24.94 1.11 -28.19
C GLU A 32 -24.63 0.82 -26.72
N HIS A 33 -25.29 -0.19 -26.14
CA HIS A 33 -25.02 -0.61 -24.77
C HIS A 33 -23.57 -1.09 -24.65
N ASN A 34 -23.12 -1.94 -25.57
CA ASN A 34 -21.77 -2.49 -25.55
C ASN A 34 -20.69 -1.41 -25.73
N LEU A 35 -20.94 -0.39 -26.57
CA LEU A 35 -20.06 0.79 -26.69
C LEU A 35 -19.96 1.59 -25.38
N ARG A 36 -21.10 1.85 -24.72
CA ARG A 36 -21.11 2.54 -23.41
C ARG A 36 -20.39 1.72 -22.35
N SER A 37 -20.67 0.43 -22.30
CA SER A 37 -20.05 -0.52 -21.37
C SER A 37 -18.53 -0.56 -21.53
N LYS A 38 -18.03 -0.60 -22.78
CA LYS A 38 -16.60 -0.51 -23.08
C LYS A 38 -15.97 0.77 -22.50
N ALA A 39 -16.57 1.92 -22.78
CA ALA A 39 -16.07 3.21 -22.28
C ALA A 39 -16.06 3.27 -20.74
N LEU A 40 -17.10 2.74 -20.09
CA LEU A 40 -17.19 2.69 -18.64
C LEU A 40 -16.13 1.76 -18.03
N ARG A 41 -15.88 0.58 -18.62
CA ARG A 41 -14.81 -0.33 -18.17
C ARG A 41 -13.42 0.30 -18.29
N ASN A 42 -13.17 1.05 -19.37
CA ASN A 42 -11.92 1.81 -19.52
C ASN A 42 -11.76 2.84 -18.40
N GLY A 43 -12.82 3.62 -18.11
CA GLY A 43 -12.82 4.59 -17.01
C GLY A 43 -12.56 3.92 -15.65
N ILE A 44 -13.22 2.80 -15.38
CA ILE A 44 -13.04 2.04 -14.14
C ILE A 44 -11.62 1.49 -14.02
N ALA A 45 -11.03 0.95 -15.09
CA ALA A 45 -9.64 0.48 -15.07
C ALA A 45 -8.65 1.58 -14.66
N ILE A 46 -8.85 2.80 -15.16
CA ILE A 46 -8.04 3.97 -14.79
C ILE A 46 -8.21 4.28 -13.29
N ILE A 47 -9.45 4.28 -12.79
CA ILE A 47 -9.75 4.54 -11.38
C ILE A 47 -9.12 3.48 -10.48
N GLY A 48 -9.26 2.19 -10.83
CA GLY A 48 -8.69 1.08 -10.07
C GLY A 48 -7.18 1.21 -9.88
N PHE A 49 -6.44 1.45 -10.97
CA PHE A 49 -4.99 1.68 -10.86
C PHE A 49 -4.67 2.94 -10.05
N SER A 50 -5.45 4.01 -10.24
CA SER A 50 -5.25 5.27 -9.49
C SER A 50 -5.43 5.09 -7.98
N ILE A 51 -6.36 4.23 -7.54
CA ILE A 51 -6.56 3.89 -6.12
C ILE A 51 -5.30 3.23 -5.54
N LEU A 52 -4.76 2.21 -6.21
CA LEU A 52 -3.56 1.50 -5.77
C LEU A 52 -2.32 2.40 -5.78
N GLU A 53 -2.14 3.18 -6.86
CA GLU A 53 -1.03 4.12 -7.00
C GLU A 53 -1.06 5.19 -5.90
N HIS A 54 -2.24 5.77 -5.66
CA HIS A 54 -2.44 6.75 -4.61
C HIS A 54 -2.16 6.14 -3.23
N PHE A 55 -2.59 4.91 -2.97
CA PHE A 55 -2.29 4.22 -1.72
C PHE A 55 -0.78 4.12 -1.47
N ILE A 56 -0.02 3.63 -2.45
CA ILE A 56 1.44 3.46 -2.31
C ILE A 56 2.12 4.80 -2.02
N ARG A 57 1.76 5.87 -2.76
CA ARG A 57 2.30 7.22 -2.52
C ARG A 57 1.93 7.76 -1.15
N ALA A 58 0.64 7.73 -0.82
CA ALA A 58 0.13 8.25 0.45
C ALA A 58 0.74 7.50 1.64
N ARG A 59 0.82 6.17 1.55
CA ARG A 59 1.40 5.35 2.62
C ARG A 59 2.90 5.59 2.78
N THR A 60 3.64 5.72 1.67
CA THR A 60 5.05 6.14 1.72
C THR A 60 5.19 7.50 2.40
N GLY A 61 4.35 8.47 2.02
CA GLY A 61 4.32 9.79 2.64
C GLY A 61 4.04 9.75 4.15
N GLU A 62 3.06 8.97 4.59
CA GLU A 62 2.74 8.77 6.01
C GLU A 62 3.94 8.23 6.80
N LEU A 63 4.66 7.23 6.25
CA LEU A 63 5.84 6.66 6.89
C LEU A 63 6.98 7.69 6.99
N LEU A 64 7.21 8.47 5.92
CA LEU A 64 8.25 9.51 5.90
C LEU A 64 7.94 10.65 6.88
N LEU A 65 6.67 11.08 6.95
CA LEU A 65 6.25 12.10 7.90
C LEU A 65 6.40 11.64 9.36
N SER A 66 6.27 10.33 9.61
CA SER A 66 6.41 9.75 10.95
C SER A 66 7.85 9.72 11.47
N PHE A 67 8.85 10.13 10.68
CA PHE A 67 10.23 10.24 11.18
C PHE A 67 10.42 11.32 12.25
N ASP A 68 9.47 12.25 12.38
CA ASP A 68 9.45 13.24 13.46
C ASP A 68 9.34 12.61 14.88
N ARG A 69 8.91 11.34 14.96
CA ARG A 69 8.80 10.55 16.20
C ARG A 69 10.01 9.66 16.47
N VAL A 70 10.97 9.59 15.55
CA VAL A 70 12.13 8.71 15.68
C VAL A 70 13.19 9.39 16.55
N SER A 71 13.73 8.68 17.55
CA SER A 71 14.75 9.20 18.48
C SER A 71 16.19 9.09 17.98
N ILE A 72 16.39 8.59 16.76
CA ILE A 72 17.69 8.34 16.14
C ILE A 72 18.15 9.60 15.42
N SER A 73 19.43 9.95 15.57
CA SER A 73 20.05 11.04 14.82
C SER A 73 19.92 10.85 13.32
N PHE A 74 19.77 11.93 12.56
CA PHE A 74 19.71 11.86 11.10
C PHE A 74 20.93 11.14 10.52
N GLU A 75 22.12 11.30 11.12
CA GLU A 75 23.36 10.67 10.65
C GLU A 75 23.40 9.15 10.77
N ASP A 76 22.65 8.59 11.72
CA ASP A 76 22.58 7.15 11.97
C ASP A 76 21.50 6.46 11.12
N LEU A 77 20.74 7.24 10.33
CA LEU A 77 19.80 6.67 9.36
C LEU A 77 20.54 5.92 8.24
N PRO A 78 19.93 4.86 7.68
CA PRO A 78 20.44 4.20 6.48
C PRO A 78 20.74 5.21 5.36
N ASN A 79 21.88 5.06 4.69
CA ASN A 79 22.36 6.02 3.69
C ASN A 79 21.34 6.34 2.59
N LYS A 80 20.54 5.35 2.16
CA LYS A 80 19.47 5.57 1.17
C LYS A 80 18.36 6.47 1.69
N ILE A 81 18.01 6.37 2.97
CA ILE A 81 17.02 7.26 3.61
C ILE A 81 17.58 8.68 3.68
N LYS A 82 18.84 8.84 4.07
CA LYS A 82 19.52 10.15 4.06
C LYS A 82 19.54 10.78 2.67
N GLU A 83 19.80 9.96 1.64
CA GLU A 83 19.82 10.42 0.25
C GLU A 83 18.44 10.86 -0.25
N ILE A 84 17.36 10.12 0.03
CA ILE A 84 16.01 10.54 -0.37
C ILE A 84 15.50 11.72 0.45
N ALA A 85 15.85 11.80 1.74
CA ALA A 85 15.46 12.92 2.60
C ALA A 85 16.08 14.25 2.15
N THR A 86 17.21 14.20 1.44
CA THR A 86 17.93 15.37 0.93
C THR A 86 17.73 15.53 -0.58
N LYS A 87 18.47 14.77 -1.38
CA LYS A 87 18.45 14.88 -2.85
C LYS A 87 17.10 14.48 -3.45
N GLY A 88 16.49 13.42 -2.92
CA GLY A 88 15.17 12.96 -3.36
C GLY A 88 14.09 14.01 -3.13
N ALA A 89 14.08 14.61 -1.93
CA ALA A 89 13.18 15.70 -1.57
C ALA A 89 13.29 16.87 -2.53
N VAL A 90 14.51 17.35 -2.82
CA VAL A 90 14.71 18.46 -3.78
C VAL A 90 14.09 18.14 -5.15
N LYS A 91 14.30 16.92 -5.68
CA LYS A 91 13.72 16.50 -6.97
C LYS A 91 12.19 16.44 -6.92
N GLY A 92 11.62 15.82 -5.89
CA GLY A 92 10.18 15.69 -5.73
C GLY A 92 9.49 17.04 -5.54
N ILE A 93 10.03 17.91 -4.70
CA ILE A 93 9.54 19.28 -4.49
C ILE A 93 9.55 20.04 -5.80
N ALA A 94 10.66 20.03 -6.54
CA ALA A 94 10.75 20.71 -7.83
C ALA A 94 9.71 20.21 -8.86
N ALA A 95 9.41 18.90 -8.87
CA ALA A 95 8.35 18.34 -9.70
C ALA A 95 6.96 18.83 -9.27
N ARG A 96 6.70 18.95 -7.95
CA ARG A 96 5.41 19.37 -7.40
C ARG A 96 5.15 20.87 -7.43
N MET A 97 6.19 21.70 -7.41
CA MET A 97 6.08 23.16 -7.51
C MET A 97 5.26 23.61 -8.73
N LYS A 98 5.36 22.88 -9.86
CA LYS A 98 4.64 23.19 -11.10
C LYS A 98 3.11 23.11 -10.98
N TYR A 99 2.62 22.42 -9.97
CA TYR A 99 1.20 22.16 -9.74
C TYR A 99 0.69 22.79 -8.44
N ASN A 100 1.46 23.70 -7.84
CA ASN A 100 1.11 24.36 -6.59
C ASN A 100 0.87 25.86 -6.82
N ASP A 101 -0.36 26.31 -6.57
CA ASP A 101 -0.78 27.70 -6.76
C ASP A 101 0.02 28.69 -5.91
N ASN A 102 0.59 28.24 -4.79
CA ASN A 102 1.50 29.01 -3.93
C ASN A 102 2.88 28.35 -3.86
N ALA A 103 3.52 28.23 -5.03
CA ALA A 103 4.82 27.59 -5.17
C ALA A 103 5.90 28.15 -4.24
N ILE A 104 5.88 29.46 -3.93
CA ILE A 104 6.86 30.09 -3.04
C ILE A 104 6.70 29.57 -1.61
N ALA A 105 5.51 29.66 -1.02
CA ALA A 105 5.27 29.20 0.34
C ALA A 105 5.50 27.69 0.46
N PHE A 106 5.03 26.92 -0.52
CA PHE A 106 5.30 25.48 -0.60
C PHE A 106 6.80 25.17 -0.58
N THR A 107 7.58 25.85 -1.41
CA THR A 107 9.04 25.65 -1.47
C THR A 107 9.71 26.01 -0.16
N GLN A 108 9.30 27.11 0.48
CA GLN A 108 9.84 27.52 1.77
C GLN A 108 9.57 26.48 2.87
N THR A 109 8.33 25.99 2.96
CA THR A 109 7.95 24.95 3.93
C THR A 109 8.75 23.67 3.72
N GLU A 110 8.83 23.17 2.50
CA GLU A 110 9.54 21.92 2.21
C GLU A 110 11.07 22.07 2.31
N SER A 111 11.62 23.25 2.02
CA SER A 111 13.04 23.54 2.23
C SER A 111 13.40 23.56 3.72
N ALA A 112 12.49 24.04 4.58
CA ALA A 112 12.68 23.99 6.03
C ALA A 112 12.70 22.54 6.56
N ILE A 113 11.90 21.64 5.97
CA ILE A 113 11.93 20.20 6.26
C ILE A 113 13.30 19.63 5.90
N ILE A 114 13.83 19.89 4.70
CA ILE A 114 15.18 19.42 4.32
C ILE A 114 16.25 19.96 5.27
N ALA A 115 16.21 21.26 5.59
CA ALA A 115 17.16 21.90 6.49
C ALA A 115 17.10 21.34 7.92
N SER A 116 15.97 20.74 8.33
CA SER A 116 15.85 20.08 9.64
C SER A 116 16.78 18.89 9.81
N SER A 117 17.28 18.28 8.73
CA SER A 117 18.27 17.18 8.77
C SER A 117 19.59 17.56 9.45
N LEU A 118 19.89 18.86 9.58
CA LEU A 118 21.05 19.38 10.32
C LEU A 118 20.82 19.48 11.84
N LYS A 119 19.61 19.16 12.31
CA LYS A 119 19.19 19.29 13.71
C LYS A 119 19.00 17.91 14.34
N THR A 120 18.94 17.90 15.67
CA THR A 120 18.63 16.68 16.44
C THR A 120 17.22 16.16 16.18
N THR A 121 16.25 17.06 16.06
CA THR A 121 14.89 16.76 15.61
C THR A 121 14.75 17.15 14.15
N TYR A 122 14.39 16.18 13.31
CA TYR A 122 14.25 16.37 11.87
C TYR A 122 12.92 15.79 11.38
N GLN A 123 12.58 16.15 10.15
CA GLN A 123 11.44 15.66 9.42
C GLN A 123 11.92 15.19 8.05
N ILE A 124 11.19 14.24 7.45
CA ILE A 124 11.41 13.84 6.07
C ILE A 124 10.18 14.22 5.26
N SER A 125 10.41 14.88 4.12
CA SER A 125 9.33 15.30 3.23
C SER A 125 8.60 14.09 2.67
N GLN A 126 7.26 14.14 2.64
CA GLN A 126 6.46 13.14 1.94
C GLN A 126 6.77 13.07 0.44
N TYR A 127 7.40 14.11 -0.12
CA TYR A 127 7.79 14.19 -1.53
C TYR A 127 9.18 13.61 -1.82
N SER A 128 9.85 13.03 -0.82
CA SER A 128 11.22 12.51 -0.96
C SER A 128 11.39 11.37 -1.96
N ILE A 129 10.33 10.62 -2.28
CA ILE A 129 10.38 9.49 -3.23
C ILE A 129 9.01 9.25 -3.88
N GLY A 130 9.00 8.89 -5.17
CA GLY A 130 7.77 8.52 -5.90
C GLY A 130 6.92 9.68 -6.44
N TRP A 131 7.49 10.89 -6.49
CA TRP A 131 6.80 12.13 -6.88
C TRP A 131 7.44 12.88 -8.06
N ASP A 132 8.50 12.34 -8.65
CA ASP A 132 9.20 12.90 -9.80
C ASP A 132 8.52 12.63 -11.15
N GLY A 133 7.66 11.60 -11.21
CA GLY A 133 6.82 11.26 -12.36
C GLY A 133 5.32 11.51 -12.12
N SER A 134 4.54 11.57 -13.20
CA SER A 134 3.07 11.62 -13.11
C SER A 134 2.53 10.34 -12.47
N ASN A 135 3.15 9.20 -12.78
CA ASN A 135 2.71 7.89 -12.30
C ASN A 135 3.85 7.03 -11.78
N LEU A 136 3.53 6.19 -10.80
CA LEU A 136 4.45 5.17 -10.32
C LEU A 136 4.55 4.03 -11.34
N ASN A 137 5.79 3.64 -11.64
CA ASN A 137 6.12 2.41 -12.34
C ASN A 137 6.65 1.34 -11.36
N VAL A 138 6.92 0.15 -11.88
CA VAL A 138 7.42 -0.99 -11.09
C VAL A 138 8.78 -0.70 -10.42
N ASP A 139 9.64 0.06 -11.09
CA ASP A 139 10.97 0.41 -10.59
C ASP A 139 10.88 1.46 -9.48
N ASP A 140 9.90 2.36 -9.52
CA ASP A 140 9.66 3.34 -8.45
C ASP A 140 9.33 2.63 -7.14
N ILE A 141 8.44 1.63 -7.18
CA ILE A 141 8.10 0.81 -6.02
C ILE A 141 9.31 -0.02 -5.57
N GLY A 142 10.07 -0.59 -6.52
CA GLY A 142 11.32 -1.27 -6.23
C GLY A 142 12.35 -0.37 -5.54
N ASN A 143 12.40 0.91 -5.91
CA ASN A 143 13.26 1.91 -5.29
C ASN A 143 12.78 2.28 -3.89
N ILE A 144 11.47 2.35 -3.64
CA ILE A 144 10.91 2.51 -2.30
C ILE A 144 11.33 1.34 -1.40
N PHE A 145 11.18 0.09 -1.85
CA PHE A 145 11.66 -1.08 -1.10
C PHE A 145 13.14 -1.01 -0.79
N LYS A 146 13.97 -0.65 -1.78
CA LYS A 146 15.40 -0.48 -1.58
C LYS A 146 15.74 0.60 -0.55
N CYS A 147 14.96 1.68 -0.46
CA CYS A 147 15.17 2.75 0.52
C CYS A 147 14.86 2.28 1.94
N PHE A 148 13.78 1.51 2.10
CA PHE A 148 13.41 0.84 3.34
C PHE A 148 14.17 -0.48 3.58
N ASN A 149 15.32 -0.68 2.92
CA ASN A 149 16.17 -1.87 3.07
C ASN A 149 15.40 -3.21 3.04
N ILE A 150 14.35 -3.29 2.21
CA ILE A 150 13.55 -4.50 1.99
C ILE A 150 14.20 -5.31 0.88
N GLU A 151 14.46 -6.59 1.18
CA GLU A 151 15.02 -7.54 0.23
C GLU A 151 13.95 -8.12 -0.68
N ALA A 152 14.22 -8.11 -1.99
CA ALA A 152 13.36 -8.70 -3.01
C ALA A 152 11.87 -8.35 -2.82
N GLY A 153 11.55 -7.07 -2.55
CA GLY A 153 10.22 -6.67 -2.04
C GLY A 153 9.01 -7.20 -2.79
N TRP A 154 9.06 -7.29 -4.13
CA TRP A 154 8.00 -7.93 -4.92
C TRP A 154 7.81 -9.43 -4.60
N LEU A 155 8.90 -10.19 -4.49
CA LEU A 155 8.86 -11.59 -4.09
C LEU A 155 8.39 -11.74 -2.64
N ALA A 156 8.75 -10.78 -1.77
CA ALA A 156 8.26 -10.76 -0.40
C ALA A 156 6.74 -10.57 -0.35
N ILE A 157 6.16 -9.70 -1.20
CA ILE A 157 4.71 -9.59 -1.37
C ILE A 157 4.09 -10.92 -1.81
N ASP A 158 4.67 -11.57 -2.83
CA ASP A 158 4.16 -12.86 -3.33
C ASP A 158 4.15 -13.91 -2.20
N THR A 159 5.24 -13.97 -1.42
CA THR A 159 5.38 -14.87 -0.27
C THR A 159 4.34 -14.59 0.83
N LEU A 160 4.12 -13.31 1.16
CA LEU A 160 3.10 -12.89 2.14
C LEU A 160 1.69 -13.23 1.68
N SER A 161 1.39 -13.03 0.40
CA SER A 161 0.08 -13.35 -0.16
C SER A 161 -0.25 -14.84 -0.06
N GLY A 162 0.75 -15.71 -0.26
CA GLY A 162 0.60 -17.16 -0.09
C GLY A 162 0.31 -17.57 1.36
N ARG A 163 0.83 -16.83 2.34
CA ARG A 163 0.58 -17.09 3.77
C ARG A 163 -0.82 -16.69 4.23
N LEU A 164 -1.52 -15.87 3.43
CA LEU A 164 -2.85 -15.34 3.71
C LEU A 164 -3.95 -15.95 2.81
N ASP A 165 -3.64 -17.01 2.06
CA ASP A 165 -4.53 -17.59 1.05
C ASP A 165 -5.02 -16.57 0.00
N LEU A 166 -4.20 -15.56 -0.25
CA LEU A 166 -4.42 -14.48 -1.22
C LEU A 166 -3.49 -14.57 -2.44
N ALA A 167 -2.83 -15.72 -2.63
CA ALA A 167 -1.80 -15.90 -3.63
C ALA A 167 -2.22 -15.43 -5.04
N ILE A 168 -1.33 -14.66 -5.67
CA ILE A 168 -1.37 -14.31 -7.09
C ILE A 168 -0.08 -14.80 -7.76
N LEU A 169 -0.10 -14.95 -9.09
CA LEU A 169 1.05 -15.50 -9.82
C LEU A 169 2.32 -14.65 -9.66
N SER A 170 2.18 -13.33 -9.78
CA SER A 170 3.26 -12.36 -9.51
C SER A 170 2.68 -10.97 -9.29
N SER A 171 2.95 -10.38 -8.12
CA SER A 171 2.58 -9.00 -7.79
C SER A 171 3.27 -7.98 -8.70
N LYS A 172 4.52 -8.24 -9.10
CA LYS A 172 5.28 -7.38 -10.00
C LYS A 172 4.63 -7.29 -11.37
N GLU A 173 4.33 -8.43 -11.98
CA GLU A 173 3.68 -8.46 -13.30
C GLU A 173 2.23 -7.99 -13.22
N ALA A 174 1.50 -8.28 -12.13
CA ALA A 174 0.17 -7.73 -11.90
C ALA A 174 0.17 -6.19 -11.89
N PHE A 175 1.09 -5.56 -11.16
CA PHE A 175 1.24 -4.10 -11.17
C PHE A 175 1.56 -3.56 -12.56
N LYS A 176 2.51 -4.18 -13.26
CA LYS A 176 2.92 -3.80 -14.62
C LYS A 176 1.76 -3.88 -15.61
N ASN A 177 1.02 -4.97 -15.57
CA ASN A 177 -0.14 -5.20 -16.43
C ASN A 177 -1.26 -4.20 -16.13
N ALA A 178 -1.50 -3.89 -14.85
CA ALA A 178 -2.47 -2.86 -14.47
C ALA A 178 -2.07 -1.46 -14.95
N ALA A 179 -0.78 -1.11 -14.86
CA ALA A 179 -0.25 0.15 -15.37
C ALA A 179 -0.42 0.24 -16.90
N GLN A 180 -0.12 -0.84 -17.63
CA GLN A 180 -0.32 -0.90 -19.08
C GLN A 180 -1.79 -0.77 -19.45
N ARG A 181 -2.69 -1.52 -18.80
CA ARG A 181 -4.15 -1.42 -19.02
C ARG A 181 -4.66 0.01 -18.80
N ARG A 182 -4.17 0.70 -17.77
CA ARG A 182 -4.50 2.10 -17.50
C ARG A 182 -3.98 3.03 -18.60
N HIS A 183 -2.76 2.82 -19.09
CA HIS A 183 -2.21 3.58 -20.22
C HIS A 183 -3.06 3.40 -21.48
N ASP A 184 -3.37 2.15 -21.83
CA ASP A 184 -4.18 1.82 -23.00
C ASP A 184 -5.59 2.42 -22.87
N ALA A 185 -6.25 2.25 -21.72
CA ALA A 185 -7.58 2.78 -21.47
C ALA A 185 -7.66 4.32 -21.54
N ALA A 186 -6.58 5.03 -21.20
CA ALA A 186 -6.54 6.48 -21.20
C ALA A 186 -6.22 7.09 -22.57
N HIS A 187 -5.50 6.37 -23.43
CA HIS A 187 -4.96 6.91 -24.68
C HIS A 187 -5.47 6.23 -25.94
N ASN A 188 -6.01 5.03 -25.85
CA ASN A 188 -6.52 4.29 -26.99
C ASN A 188 -8.06 4.19 -26.91
N ILE A 189 -8.74 4.85 -27.85
CA ILE A 189 -10.21 4.83 -27.98
C ILE A 189 -10.72 3.40 -28.23
N ASP A 190 -9.90 2.57 -28.88
CA ASP A 190 -10.23 1.18 -29.17
C ASP A 190 -9.86 0.21 -28.04
N ALA A 191 -9.23 0.67 -26.95
CA ALA A 191 -8.90 -0.18 -25.81
C ALA A 191 -10.15 -0.86 -25.26
N GLU A 192 -10.06 -2.18 -25.06
CA GLU A 192 -11.17 -2.99 -24.58
C GLU A 192 -10.75 -3.74 -23.32
N ILE A 193 -11.03 -3.15 -22.17
CA ILE A 193 -10.81 -3.81 -20.89
C ILE A 193 -11.89 -4.87 -20.68
N GLN A 194 -11.46 -6.12 -20.67
CA GLN A 194 -12.31 -7.28 -20.39
C GLN A 194 -12.78 -7.27 -18.92
N PRO A 195 -14.03 -7.68 -18.62
CA PRO A 195 -14.54 -7.76 -17.25
C PRO A 195 -13.63 -8.56 -16.30
N GLY A 196 -13.14 -9.72 -16.75
CA GLY A 196 -12.24 -10.56 -15.94
C GLY A 196 -10.92 -9.89 -15.54
N HIS A 197 -10.44 -8.88 -16.30
CA HIS A 197 -9.29 -8.08 -15.90
C HIS A 197 -9.60 -7.17 -14.70
N LEU A 198 -10.81 -6.60 -14.66
CA LEU A 198 -11.24 -5.77 -13.54
C LEU A 198 -11.42 -6.63 -12.28
N GLU A 199 -12.07 -7.79 -12.42
CA GLU A 199 -12.27 -8.75 -11.33
C GLU A 199 -10.93 -9.21 -10.73
N SER A 200 -9.99 -9.63 -11.59
CA SER A 200 -8.65 -10.06 -11.17
C SER A 200 -7.89 -8.95 -10.47
N PHE A 201 -8.03 -7.71 -10.97
CA PHE A 201 -7.35 -6.55 -10.41
C PHE A 201 -7.73 -6.26 -8.95
N VAL A 202 -8.95 -6.62 -8.52
CA VAL A 202 -9.34 -6.45 -7.10
C VAL A 202 -8.37 -7.18 -6.19
N ARG A 203 -8.17 -8.49 -6.44
CA ARG A 203 -7.26 -9.31 -5.64
C ARG A 203 -5.81 -8.83 -5.77
N GLU A 204 -5.37 -8.52 -7.00
CA GLU A 204 -4.03 -7.99 -7.26
C GLU A 204 -3.75 -6.72 -6.43
N ALA A 205 -4.70 -5.77 -6.42
CA ALA A 205 -4.56 -4.52 -5.70
C ALA A 205 -4.49 -4.73 -4.18
N TYR A 206 -5.34 -5.59 -3.61
CA TYR A 206 -5.28 -5.93 -2.19
C TYR A 206 -3.94 -6.56 -1.80
N VAL A 207 -3.44 -7.52 -2.59
CA VAL A 207 -2.16 -8.19 -2.33
C VAL A 207 -1.01 -7.19 -2.36
N ILE A 208 -0.94 -6.35 -3.40
CA ILE A 208 0.13 -5.35 -3.53
C ILE A 208 0.06 -4.34 -2.39
N ALA A 209 -1.13 -3.78 -2.12
CA ALA A 209 -1.32 -2.76 -1.09
C ALA A 209 -0.97 -3.31 0.30
N LEU A 210 -1.52 -4.47 0.67
CA LEU A 210 -1.26 -5.09 1.96
C LEU A 210 0.22 -5.43 2.10
N GLY A 211 0.79 -6.17 1.15
CA GLY A 211 2.19 -6.59 1.24
C GLY A 211 3.16 -5.41 1.28
N PHE A 212 2.90 -4.35 0.49
CA PHE A 212 3.67 -3.10 0.54
C PHE A 212 3.64 -2.48 1.95
N ASP A 213 2.45 -2.36 2.54
CA ASP A 213 2.29 -1.73 3.85
C ASP A 213 2.92 -2.54 4.98
N LEU A 214 2.71 -3.86 5.00
CA LEU A 214 3.30 -4.76 6.00
C LEU A 214 4.83 -4.65 5.99
N LEU A 215 5.46 -4.72 4.81
CA LEU A 215 6.91 -4.63 4.67
C LEU A 215 7.45 -3.26 5.06
N SER A 216 6.84 -2.18 4.55
CA SER A 216 7.30 -0.82 4.79
C SER A 216 7.06 -0.37 6.24
N SER A 217 5.95 -0.76 6.85
CA SER A 217 5.67 -0.53 8.27
C SER A 217 6.64 -1.31 9.17
N THR A 218 7.00 -2.55 8.82
CA THR A 218 8.02 -3.32 9.55
C THR A 218 9.38 -2.64 9.47
N ALA A 219 9.78 -2.20 8.26
CA ALA A 219 11.02 -1.46 8.05
C ALA A 219 11.06 -0.16 8.86
N TYR A 220 9.98 0.61 8.86
CA TYR A 220 9.87 1.82 9.68
C TYR A 220 9.95 1.49 11.17
N HIS A 221 9.28 0.43 11.64
CA HIS A 221 9.34 0.04 13.05
C HIS A 221 10.76 -0.32 13.50
N LYS A 222 11.56 -0.99 12.67
CA LYS A 222 12.98 -1.25 12.95
C LYS A 222 13.79 0.03 13.13
N ILE A 223 13.48 1.07 12.35
CA ILE A 223 14.05 2.40 12.53
C ILE A 223 13.51 3.00 13.82
N TYR A 224 12.20 3.00 14.06
CA TYR A 224 11.60 3.58 15.25
C TYR A 224 12.23 3.06 16.56
N ILE A 225 12.51 1.76 16.67
CA ILE A 225 13.11 1.16 17.87
C ILE A 225 14.64 1.24 17.93
N GLY A 226 15.33 1.77 16.92
CA GLY A 226 16.80 1.81 16.92
C GLY A 226 17.48 0.46 16.73
N ASP A 227 16.95 -0.42 15.88
CA ASP A 227 17.59 -1.70 15.59
C ASP A 227 18.93 -1.48 14.86
N ASN A 228 20.03 -1.55 15.60
CA ASN A 228 21.38 -1.30 15.09
C ASN A 228 21.76 -2.21 13.91
N ASN A 229 21.30 -3.46 13.87
CA ASN A 229 21.62 -4.35 12.76
C ASN A 229 20.91 -3.90 11.48
N TYR A 230 19.66 -3.44 11.61
CA TYR A 230 18.91 -2.88 10.49
C TYR A 230 19.48 -1.53 10.03
N LEU A 231 19.78 -0.60 10.95
CA LEU A 231 20.34 0.72 10.63
C LEU A 231 21.67 0.62 9.88
N ASN A 232 22.53 -0.31 10.30
CA ASN A 232 23.80 -0.60 9.64
C ASN A 232 23.67 -1.48 8.38
N SER A 233 22.46 -1.73 7.90
CA SER A 233 22.15 -2.53 6.71
C SER A 233 22.69 -3.97 6.77
N VAL A 234 22.94 -4.50 7.96
CA VAL A 234 23.35 -5.90 8.18
C VAL A 234 22.15 -6.82 7.94
N ASN A 235 20.99 -6.46 8.50
CA ASN A 235 19.73 -7.17 8.29
C ASN A 235 18.83 -6.38 7.35
N LYS A 236 18.17 -7.09 6.43
CA LYS A 236 17.15 -6.55 5.53
C LYS A 236 15.79 -7.09 5.95
N ILE A 237 14.72 -6.37 5.62
CA ILE A 237 13.36 -6.89 5.82
C ILE A 237 13.04 -7.88 4.71
N THR A 238 12.55 -9.04 5.11
CA THR A 238 12.02 -10.10 4.25
C THR A 238 10.58 -10.40 4.63
N ALA A 239 9.91 -11.26 3.88
CA ALA A 239 8.59 -11.75 4.28
C ALA A 239 8.63 -12.45 5.64
N GLY A 240 9.72 -13.15 5.98
CA GLY A 240 9.85 -13.91 7.22
C GLY A 240 9.86 -13.06 8.50
N ASP A 241 10.15 -11.76 8.37
CA ASP A 241 10.17 -10.81 9.50
C ASP A 241 8.78 -10.33 9.90
N ILE A 242 7.75 -10.61 9.10
CA ILE A 242 6.38 -10.20 9.36
C ILE A 242 5.66 -11.35 10.03
N ALA A 243 5.13 -11.14 11.23
CA ALA A 243 4.26 -12.10 11.91
C ALA A 243 2.79 -11.69 11.76
N LEU A 244 1.91 -12.65 11.50
CA LEU A 244 0.50 -12.38 11.17
C LEU A 244 -0.47 -12.97 12.20
N ARG A 245 -1.52 -12.21 12.48
CA ARG A 245 -2.71 -12.61 13.22
C ARG A 245 -3.94 -12.22 12.42
N THR A 246 -4.90 -13.12 12.28
CA THR A 246 -6.11 -12.87 11.50
C THR A 246 -7.35 -12.97 12.36
N ILE A 247 -8.35 -12.16 12.03
CA ILE A 247 -9.73 -12.28 12.46
C ILE A 247 -10.55 -12.54 11.21
N SER A 248 -11.34 -13.59 11.21
CA SER A 248 -12.22 -13.92 10.09
C SER A 248 -13.55 -14.49 10.57
N LEU A 249 -14.57 -14.38 9.73
CA LEU A 249 -15.87 -15.00 9.97
C LEU A 249 -15.81 -16.46 9.55
N ASP A 250 -16.13 -17.38 10.47
CA ASP A 250 -16.18 -18.82 10.20
C ASP A 250 -17.48 -19.40 10.75
N GLY A 251 -18.41 -19.69 9.83
CA GLY A 251 -19.82 -19.92 10.13
C GLY A 251 -20.49 -18.64 10.62
N ASN A 252 -21.10 -18.70 11.81
CA ASN A 252 -21.81 -17.55 12.41
C ASN A 252 -21.00 -16.86 13.51
N ARG A 253 -19.69 -17.12 13.61
CA ARG A 253 -18.84 -16.55 14.67
C ARG A 253 -17.57 -15.99 14.10
N TRP A 254 -17.16 -14.84 14.61
CA TRP A 254 -15.84 -14.30 14.36
C TRP A 254 -14.82 -15.08 15.18
N LYS A 255 -13.69 -15.40 14.55
CA LYS A 255 -12.62 -16.20 15.15
C LYS A 255 -11.28 -15.52 14.90
N GLU A 256 -10.45 -15.52 15.94
CA GLU A 256 -9.07 -15.04 15.88
C GLU A 256 -8.12 -16.23 15.71
N PHE A 257 -7.20 -16.14 14.75
CA PHE A 257 -6.19 -17.16 14.49
C PHE A 257 -4.79 -16.56 14.54
N ARG A 258 -3.85 -17.35 15.06
CA ARG A 258 -2.43 -17.13 14.79
C ARG A 258 -2.11 -17.68 13.42
N GLU A 259 -1.11 -17.10 12.77
CA GLU A 259 -0.56 -17.66 11.55
C GLU A 259 -0.21 -19.15 11.67
N GLY A 260 -0.63 -19.94 10.69
CA GLY A 260 -0.46 -21.40 10.68
C GLY A 260 -1.27 -22.16 11.75
N GLY A 261 -1.99 -21.45 12.62
CA GLY A 261 -2.76 -22.03 13.71
C GLY A 261 -4.09 -22.61 13.24
N ARG A 262 -4.31 -23.92 13.45
CA ARG A 262 -5.59 -24.57 13.14
C ARG A 262 -6.70 -24.30 14.16
N ARG A 263 -6.34 -23.86 15.37
CA ARG A 263 -7.27 -23.62 16.47
C ARG A 263 -7.43 -22.12 16.69
N ALA A 264 -8.69 -21.68 16.76
CA ALA A 264 -8.99 -20.30 17.12
C ALA A 264 -8.48 -19.98 18.54
N VAL A 265 -7.80 -18.84 18.67
CA VAL A 265 -7.35 -18.29 19.95
C VAL A 265 -8.55 -17.81 20.76
N ARG A 266 -9.50 -17.15 20.08
CA ARG A 266 -10.74 -16.64 20.67
C ARG A 266 -11.86 -16.59 19.63
N THR A 267 -13.09 -16.59 20.11
CA THR A 267 -14.30 -16.50 19.28
C THR A 267 -15.30 -15.52 19.88
N ALA A 268 -16.03 -14.78 19.06
CA ALA A 268 -17.10 -13.88 19.48
C ALA A 268 -18.24 -13.85 18.47
N GLU A 269 -19.33 -13.16 18.81
CA GLU A 269 -20.46 -12.95 17.90
C GLU A 269 -20.20 -11.79 16.93
N THR A 270 -19.45 -10.79 17.39
CA THR A 270 -19.13 -9.60 16.61
C THR A 270 -17.61 -9.39 16.48
N LYS A 271 -17.19 -8.68 15.45
CA LYS A 271 -15.78 -8.30 15.25
C LYS A 271 -15.35 -7.32 16.33
N GLU A 272 -16.24 -6.40 16.70
CA GLU A 272 -16.03 -5.30 17.65
C GLU A 272 -15.67 -5.80 19.04
N GLU A 273 -16.16 -6.98 19.44
CA GLU A 273 -15.79 -7.64 20.69
C GLU A 273 -14.38 -8.25 20.66
N LEU A 274 -13.93 -8.74 19.50
CA LEU A 274 -12.62 -9.39 19.35
C LEU A 274 -11.50 -8.38 19.12
N TRP A 275 -11.74 -7.37 18.29
CA TRP A 275 -10.72 -6.50 17.74
C TRP A 275 -9.82 -5.86 18.82
N PRO A 276 -10.35 -5.16 19.85
CA PRO A 276 -9.50 -4.47 20.83
C PRO A 276 -8.59 -5.44 21.60
N ASN A 277 -9.13 -6.60 21.96
CA ASN A 277 -8.40 -7.62 22.69
C ASN A 277 -7.35 -8.31 21.80
N ALA A 278 -7.64 -8.52 20.52
CA ALA A 278 -6.70 -9.08 19.57
C ALA A 278 -5.58 -8.09 19.25
N LEU A 279 -5.88 -6.79 19.22
CA LEU A 279 -4.90 -5.73 18.99
C LEU A 279 -3.87 -5.69 20.12
N VAL A 280 -4.30 -5.79 21.38
CA VAL A 280 -3.38 -5.90 22.54
C VAL A 280 -2.51 -7.16 22.44
N ARG A 281 -3.10 -8.31 22.07
CA ARG A 281 -2.32 -9.55 21.88
C ARG A 281 -1.32 -9.44 20.74
N ALA A 282 -1.71 -8.84 19.63
CA ALA A 282 -0.86 -8.62 18.47
C ALA A 282 0.31 -7.69 18.84
N GLY A 283 0.06 -6.59 19.56
CA GLY A 283 1.11 -5.68 20.04
C GLY A 283 2.11 -6.37 20.96
N ASN A 284 1.63 -7.16 21.93
CA ASN A 284 2.51 -7.91 22.84
C ASN A 284 3.40 -8.95 22.13
N ASN A 285 2.99 -9.44 20.96
CA ASN A 285 3.74 -10.42 20.18
C ASN A 285 4.41 -9.81 18.94
N ASN A 286 4.32 -8.49 18.75
CA ASN A 286 4.79 -7.78 17.56
C ASN A 286 4.25 -8.37 16.23
N GLU A 287 2.96 -8.72 16.22
CA GLU A 287 2.24 -9.25 15.06
C GLU A 287 1.40 -8.15 14.39
N PHE A 288 1.20 -8.24 13.09
CA PHE A 288 0.14 -7.49 12.42
C PHE A 288 -1.20 -8.18 12.67
N LEU A 289 -2.22 -7.39 12.95
CA LEU A 289 -3.60 -7.87 13.05
C LEU A 289 -4.35 -7.54 11.76
N LEU A 290 -4.97 -8.54 11.14
CA LEU A 290 -5.76 -8.39 9.92
C LEU A 290 -7.19 -8.87 10.19
N CYS A 291 -8.19 -8.12 9.72
CA CYS A 291 -9.57 -8.58 9.66
C CYS A 291 -9.93 -8.93 8.22
N MET A 292 -10.34 -10.16 7.97
CA MET A 292 -10.80 -10.62 6.66
C MET A 292 -12.32 -10.44 6.54
N ASP A 293 -12.79 -9.99 5.38
CA ASP A 293 -14.21 -10.00 5.04
C ASP A 293 -14.70 -11.40 4.65
N SER A 294 -16.00 -11.53 4.37
CA SER A 294 -16.62 -12.79 3.95
C SER A 294 -16.14 -13.29 2.59
N ASP A 295 -15.58 -12.41 1.75
CA ASP A 295 -15.02 -12.74 0.45
C ASP A 295 -13.53 -13.11 0.53
N GLY A 296 -12.98 -13.13 1.75
CA GLY A 296 -11.58 -13.44 2.02
C GLY A 296 -10.62 -12.31 1.69
N PHE A 297 -11.10 -11.06 1.55
CA PHE A 297 -10.24 -9.89 1.39
C PHE A 297 -9.95 -9.19 2.73
N PRO A 298 -8.79 -8.56 2.90
CA PRO A 298 -8.51 -7.73 4.06
C PRO A 298 -9.49 -6.54 4.11
N SER A 299 -10.32 -6.49 5.15
CA SER A 299 -11.24 -5.38 5.44
C SER A 299 -10.64 -4.33 6.36
N GLU A 300 -9.63 -4.71 7.14
CA GLU A 300 -8.87 -3.85 8.05
C GLU A 300 -7.54 -4.53 8.37
N TRP A 301 -6.48 -3.76 8.59
CA TRP A 301 -5.21 -4.28 9.12
C TRP A 301 -4.48 -3.23 9.96
N GLU A 302 -3.73 -3.65 10.97
CA GLU A 302 -3.07 -2.71 11.87
C GLU A 302 -1.76 -3.30 12.39
N PHE A 303 -0.77 -2.42 12.61
CA PHE A 303 0.45 -2.78 13.33
C PHE A 303 0.45 -2.08 14.69
N PRO A 304 0.09 -2.80 15.78
CA PRO A 304 -0.14 -2.15 17.07
C PRO A 304 1.10 -1.47 17.64
N SER A 305 2.30 -1.96 17.29
CA SER A 305 3.58 -1.41 17.74
C SER A 305 3.94 -0.04 17.14
N LEU A 306 3.09 0.51 16.27
CA LEU A 306 3.25 1.84 15.65
C LEU A 306 2.17 2.86 16.08
N LEU A 307 1.28 2.46 16.99
CA LEU A 307 0.25 3.32 17.60
C LEU A 307 0.78 3.98 18.87
#